data_AF-A0A8B6GVV0-F1
#
_entry.id   AF-A0A8B6GVV0-F1
#
_cell.length_a   1.000
_cell.length_b   1.000
_cell.length_c   1.000
_cell.angle_alpha   90.00
_cell.angle_beta   90.00
_cell.angle_gamma   90.00
#
_symmetry.space_group_name_H-M   'P 1'
#
loop_
_entity.id
_entity.type
_entity.pdbx_description
1 polymer ?
#
loop_
_entity_poly.entity_id
_entity_poly.type
_entity_poly.pdbx_seq_one_letter_code
_entity_poly.pdbx_strand_id
1 'polypeptide(L)'
;MPPTTHLAFNRKKQTIDQLSLERPQDLQRFYESVELGLKRIEYRLIRLENSFSGSDKRYEEEVRKYLPSIQTIMRYIKKPVILTKVDVQDLFDSYEQALGDPTMEVKFDMESVRLVQDCVNKILNFLRSGFEEVVDSLSLILNFMKKYCLSFCSVKGDSLLETAINYEKTRREFVLAVSTNLTDISAMADKFESENGIKLSDFGSVARGYAERMEAKYAPYLFMFVQAVQNVKDSIAEVRRWIQEDDSYSTYIQLDIVEKEKERDEVQRTLRDLQVRCSALDHRRKVCKRDISECVSELRRLANKEKSLKSQEECILEELRDIEMDIEVKEIRKEERKKVLQYATKKEREKYDRLISELESLKTKQPGLERKADDIKRKLEFLRFRRELKHKREEQLKEITADYTAADKELRKREKENERLQNAVLKLREIHRYKTSPEVLKKLFYNMPLSHSKNKKGKRKGTLDKLEKACRVVAQSIEKEWVPLYRMLPFHPPRGEENLRVDIDDIITNFMRENQEVQAKQALLRWRRVHTRATLEDLTNTLMYMKRRDIVEKIGEEIAKKKSSQSEKKQSPQRSVRVTKLAVGHPMKLKLASTAAIH
;
A
#
# COMPACT_ATOMS: atom_id res chain seq x y z
N MET A 1 -30.11 34.05 23.53
CA MET A 1 -29.74 32.63 23.74
C MET A 1 -29.75 32.36 25.23
N PRO A 2 -30.40 31.30 25.73
CA PRO A 2 -30.29 30.95 27.14
C PRO A 2 -28.86 30.46 27.42
N PRO A 3 -28.32 30.69 28.63
CA PRO A 3 -26.95 30.35 28.97
C PRO A 3 -26.78 28.83 29.00
N THR A 4 -25.76 28.32 28.32
CA THR A 4 -25.30 26.94 28.38
C THR A 4 -24.88 26.62 29.82
N THR A 5 -25.72 25.90 30.54
CA THR A 5 -25.40 25.29 31.82
C THR A 5 -24.34 24.21 31.60
N HIS A 6 -23.07 24.56 31.83
CA HIS A 6 -21.99 23.58 32.00
C HIS A 6 -22.13 22.90 33.36
N LEU A 7 -23.09 21.97 33.48
CA LEU A 7 -23.03 20.93 34.50
C LEU A 7 -21.84 20.02 34.17
N ALA A 8 -20.66 20.40 34.66
CA ALA A 8 -19.49 19.53 34.69
C ALA A 8 -19.76 18.42 35.73
N PHE A 9 -20.56 17.42 35.35
CA PHE A 9 -20.53 16.15 36.05
C PHE A 9 -19.09 15.64 36.00
N ASN A 10 -18.40 15.64 37.14
CA ASN A 10 -17.16 14.90 37.35
C ASN A 10 -17.47 13.42 37.12
N ARG A 11 -17.51 13.01 35.86
CA ARG A 11 -17.70 11.62 35.46
C ARG A 11 -16.49 10.86 35.98
N LYS A 12 -16.78 9.84 36.79
CA LYS A 12 -15.83 8.89 37.36
C LYS A 12 -14.83 8.46 36.27
N LYS A 13 -13.52 8.43 36.60
CA LYS A 13 -12.49 7.96 35.65
C LYS A 13 -12.89 6.60 35.09
N GLN A 14 -12.96 6.50 33.76
CA GLN A 14 -13.41 5.30 33.08
C GLN A 14 -12.39 4.18 33.29
N THR A 15 -12.79 3.04 33.85
CA THR A 15 -11.94 1.84 33.96
C THR A 15 -12.08 0.96 32.72
N ILE A 16 -11.18 -0.01 32.56
CA ILE A 16 -11.25 -0.98 31.45
C ILE A 16 -12.58 -1.74 31.44
N ASP A 17 -13.07 -2.16 32.59
CA ASP A 17 -14.36 -2.85 32.70
C ASP A 17 -15.53 -1.94 32.25
N GLN A 18 -15.41 -0.64 32.48
CA GLN A 18 -16.38 0.36 32.04
C GLN A 18 -16.29 0.65 30.54
N LEU A 19 -15.18 0.34 29.86
CA LEU A 19 -15.10 0.43 28.38
C LEU A 19 -15.97 -0.61 27.67
N SER A 20 -16.36 -1.69 28.36
CA SER A 20 -17.38 -2.63 27.89
C SER A 20 -18.80 -2.07 27.99
N LEU A 21 -19.03 -1.15 28.93
CA LEU A 21 -20.36 -0.64 29.27
C LEU A 21 -20.65 0.71 28.63
N GLU A 22 -19.64 1.56 28.57
CA GLU A 22 -19.72 2.94 28.11
C GLU A 22 -18.67 3.20 27.04
N ARG A 23 -19.00 4.06 26.07
CA ARG A 23 -18.05 4.47 25.04
C ARG A 23 -16.92 5.34 25.62
N PRO A 24 -15.69 5.26 25.09
CA PRO A 24 -14.69 6.28 25.35
C PRO A 24 -15.18 7.64 24.84
N GLN A 25 -14.85 8.72 25.56
CA GLN A 25 -15.17 10.08 25.14
C GLN A 25 -14.24 10.56 24.01
N ASP A 26 -12.95 10.26 24.17
CA ASP A 26 -11.88 10.52 23.21
C ASP A 26 -10.81 9.41 23.35
N LEU A 27 -9.79 9.44 22.47
CA LEU A 27 -8.71 8.47 22.49
C LEU A 27 -7.78 8.65 23.70
N GLN A 28 -7.60 9.88 24.18
CA GLN A 28 -6.73 10.14 25.33
C GLN A 28 -7.27 9.48 26.60
N ARG A 29 -8.57 9.61 26.85
CA ARG A 29 -9.28 8.93 27.93
C ARG A 29 -9.20 7.42 27.79
N PHE A 30 -9.28 6.91 26.57
CA PHE A 30 -9.06 5.49 26.30
C PHE A 30 -7.64 5.05 26.70
N TYR A 31 -6.60 5.81 26.32
CA TYR A 31 -5.21 5.52 26.71
C TYR A 31 -5.02 5.57 28.24
N GLU A 32 -5.60 6.56 28.92
CA GLU A 32 -5.59 6.66 30.39
C GLU A 32 -6.24 5.44 31.05
N SER A 33 -7.38 4.96 30.53
CA SER A 33 -8.06 3.76 31.01
C SER A 33 -7.19 2.52 30.82
N VAL A 34 -6.52 2.39 29.68
CA VAL A 34 -5.61 1.26 29.40
C VAL A 34 -4.43 1.28 30.37
N GLU A 35 -3.76 2.43 30.53
CA GLU A 35 -2.61 2.55 31.44
C GLU A 35 -2.99 2.25 32.90
N LEU A 36 -4.18 2.65 33.34
CA LEU A 36 -4.69 2.29 34.66
C LEU A 36 -4.88 0.77 34.80
N GLY A 37 -5.36 0.09 33.75
CA GLY A 37 -5.47 -1.37 33.73
C GLY A 37 -4.12 -2.06 33.73
N LEU A 38 -3.14 -1.57 32.97
CA LEU A 38 -1.77 -2.08 32.98
C LEU A 38 -1.15 -1.99 34.38
N LYS A 39 -1.31 -0.87 35.09
CA LYS A 39 -0.84 -0.72 36.48
C LYS A 39 -1.50 -1.71 37.45
N ARG A 40 -2.80 -2.03 37.25
CA ARG A 40 -3.48 -3.07 38.04
C ARG A 40 -2.92 -4.45 37.76
N ILE A 41 -2.59 -4.74 36.50
CA ILE A 41 -1.96 -6.00 36.11
C ILE A 41 -0.56 -6.12 36.70
N GLU A 42 0.25 -5.05 36.67
CA GLU A 42 1.57 -5.01 37.32
C GLU A 42 1.46 -5.31 38.82
N TYR A 43 0.48 -4.71 39.49
CA TYR A 43 0.22 -4.98 40.92
C TYR A 43 -0.20 -6.43 41.18
N ARG A 44 -1.06 -7.00 40.33
CA ARG A 44 -1.44 -8.42 40.40
C ARG A 44 -0.24 -9.34 40.15
N LEU A 45 0.62 -8.99 39.20
CA LEU A 45 1.84 -9.74 38.90
C LEU A 45 2.79 -9.74 40.10
N ILE A 46 2.98 -8.60 40.77
CA ILE A 46 3.79 -8.53 42.01
C ILE A 46 3.19 -9.43 43.10
N ARG A 47 1.86 -9.43 43.27
CA ARG A 47 1.19 -10.35 44.22
C ARG A 47 1.39 -11.81 43.85
N LEU A 48 1.36 -12.15 42.55
CA LEU A 48 1.60 -13.50 42.06
C LEU A 48 3.05 -13.95 42.30
N GLU A 49 4.02 -13.08 42.03
CA GLU A 49 5.45 -13.30 42.32
C GLU A 49 5.68 -13.55 43.82
N ASN A 50 5.04 -12.76 44.70
CA ASN A 50 5.10 -12.94 46.14
C ASN A 50 4.39 -14.22 46.61
N SER A 51 3.27 -14.60 45.99
CA SER A 51 2.58 -15.86 46.29
C SER A 51 3.41 -17.08 45.87
N PHE A 52 4.22 -16.95 44.82
CA PHE A 52 5.11 -18.02 44.36
C PHE A 52 6.35 -18.14 45.24
N SER A 53 7.05 -17.04 45.51
CA SER A 53 8.35 -17.07 46.23
C SER A 53 8.21 -16.97 47.75
N GLY A 54 7.06 -16.53 48.26
CA GLY A 54 6.85 -16.15 49.65
C GLY A 54 7.06 -14.65 49.87
N SER A 55 6.35 -14.06 50.84
CA SER A 55 6.45 -12.63 51.17
C SER A 55 7.90 -12.22 51.43
N ASP A 56 8.37 -11.19 50.73
CA ASP A 56 9.73 -10.61 50.81
C ASP A 56 10.89 -11.51 50.37
N LYS A 57 10.61 -12.68 49.77
CA LYS A 57 11.63 -13.58 49.24
C LYS A 57 11.85 -13.35 47.75
N ARG A 58 13.12 -13.38 47.34
CA ARG A 58 13.46 -13.33 45.92
C ARG A 58 13.25 -14.71 45.28
N TYR A 59 12.95 -14.71 43.99
CA TYR A 59 12.82 -15.95 43.23
C TYR A 59 14.08 -16.85 43.32
N GLU A 60 15.29 -16.26 43.40
CA GLU A 60 16.52 -17.05 43.61
C GLU A 60 16.49 -17.86 44.90
N GLU A 61 15.88 -17.36 45.97
CA GLU A 61 15.78 -18.06 47.26
C GLU A 61 14.82 -19.25 47.16
N GLU A 62 13.72 -19.09 46.43
CA GLU A 62 12.79 -20.18 46.15
C GLU A 62 13.47 -21.29 45.32
N VAL A 63 14.29 -20.94 44.33
CA VAL A 63 15.07 -21.94 43.56
C VAL A 63 16.11 -22.64 44.44
N ARG A 64 16.80 -21.92 45.33
CA ARG A 64 17.80 -22.51 46.25
C ARG A 64 17.20 -23.55 47.19
N LYS A 65 15.90 -23.45 47.51
CA LYS A 65 15.20 -24.45 48.33
C LYS A 65 15.17 -25.83 47.66
N TYR A 66 14.94 -25.88 46.35
CA TYR A 66 14.79 -27.15 45.62
C TYR A 66 16.09 -27.68 45.03
N LEU A 67 17.07 -26.80 44.81
CA LEU A 67 18.32 -27.13 44.11
C LEU A 67 19.10 -28.31 44.74
N PRO A 68 19.27 -28.41 46.08
CA PRO A 68 20.01 -29.51 46.69
C PRO A 68 19.36 -30.88 46.44
N SER A 69 18.03 -31.00 46.61
CA SER A 69 17.30 -32.24 46.35
C SER A 69 17.40 -32.65 44.88
N ILE A 70 17.30 -31.70 43.95
CA ILE A 70 17.46 -31.96 42.52
C ILE A 70 18.88 -32.43 42.20
N GLN A 71 19.92 -31.78 42.75
CA GLN A 71 21.31 -32.18 42.53
C GLN A 71 21.60 -33.60 43.05
N THR A 72 21.09 -33.93 44.23
CA THR A 72 21.23 -35.26 44.83
C THR A 72 20.60 -36.31 43.91
N ILE A 73 19.33 -36.12 43.54
CA ILE A 73 18.59 -37.03 42.65
C ILE A 73 19.31 -37.18 41.30
N MET A 74 19.75 -36.08 40.69
CA MET A 74 20.44 -36.08 39.39
C MET A 74 21.78 -36.84 39.41
N ARG A 75 22.55 -36.74 40.50
CA ARG A 75 23.82 -37.49 40.65
C ARG A 75 23.61 -39.00 40.64
N TYR A 76 22.49 -39.48 41.18
CA TYR A 76 22.22 -40.92 41.29
C TYR A 76 21.63 -41.51 40.01
N ILE A 77 20.73 -40.79 39.36
CA ILE A 77 19.99 -41.27 38.18
C ILE A 77 20.83 -41.19 36.89
N LYS A 78 21.95 -40.45 36.91
CA LYS A 78 22.83 -40.25 35.75
C LYS A 78 22.14 -39.67 34.51
N LYS A 79 20.93 -39.11 34.64
CA LYS A 79 20.32 -38.25 33.61
C LYS A 79 21.02 -36.88 33.66
N PRO A 80 21.50 -36.34 32.52
CA PRO A 80 22.23 -35.07 32.52
C PRO A 80 21.30 -33.86 32.65
N VAL A 81 20.03 -33.96 32.23
CA VAL A 81 19.04 -32.88 32.25
C VAL A 81 17.64 -33.45 32.47
N ILE A 82 16.80 -32.76 33.26
CA ILE A 82 15.36 -33.04 33.40
C ILE A 82 14.60 -32.14 32.43
N LEU A 83 14.03 -32.71 31.38
CA LEU A 83 13.35 -31.95 30.32
C LEU A 83 11.83 -32.09 30.38
N THR A 84 11.33 -33.22 30.88
CA THR A 84 9.90 -33.57 30.85
C THR A 84 9.35 -33.86 32.25
N LYS A 85 8.02 -33.85 32.37
CA LYS A 85 7.33 -34.35 33.57
C LYS A 85 7.53 -35.86 33.76
N VAL A 86 7.59 -36.62 32.66
CA VAL A 86 7.87 -38.06 32.68
C VAL A 86 9.25 -38.31 33.28
N ASP A 87 10.25 -37.48 32.96
CA ASP A 87 11.58 -37.60 33.54
C ASP A 87 11.57 -37.52 35.06
N VAL A 88 10.63 -36.77 35.66
CA VAL A 88 10.45 -36.63 37.11
C VAL A 88 9.65 -37.81 37.68
N GLN A 89 8.64 -38.28 36.95
CA GLN A 89 7.83 -39.45 37.33
C GLN A 89 8.68 -40.73 37.34
N ASP A 90 9.53 -40.93 36.33
CA ASP A 90 10.48 -42.04 36.28
C ASP A 90 11.37 -42.12 37.54
N LEU A 91 11.72 -40.95 38.13
CA LEU A 91 12.54 -40.88 39.34
C LEU A 91 11.78 -41.39 40.56
N PHE A 92 10.49 -41.05 40.63
CA PHE A 92 9.59 -41.51 41.69
C PHE A 92 9.34 -43.00 41.56
N ASP A 93 9.03 -43.49 40.36
CA ASP A 93 8.77 -44.90 40.12
C ASP A 93 10.03 -45.75 40.39
N SER A 94 11.21 -45.24 40.05
CA SER A 94 12.51 -45.89 40.37
C SER A 94 12.77 -45.95 41.88
N TYR A 95 12.34 -44.93 42.64
CA TYR A 95 12.45 -44.91 44.09
C TYR A 95 11.53 -45.94 44.75
N GLU A 96 10.27 -46.02 44.30
CA GLU A 96 9.31 -47.01 44.79
C GLU A 96 9.76 -48.45 44.48
N GLN A 97 10.33 -48.68 43.29
CA GLN A 97 10.91 -49.97 42.93
C GLN A 97 12.09 -50.36 43.83
N ALA A 98 13.00 -49.42 44.13
CA ALA A 98 14.14 -49.66 45.02
C ALA A 98 13.72 -49.93 46.48
N LEU A 99 12.57 -49.41 46.92
CA LEU A 99 11.98 -49.74 48.22
C LEU A 99 11.30 -51.13 48.24
N GLY A 100 10.73 -51.55 47.11
CA GLY A 100 10.04 -52.84 46.96
C GLY A 100 10.96 -54.03 46.74
N ASP A 101 12.21 -53.80 46.31
CA ASP A 101 13.21 -54.83 46.07
C ASP A 101 14.35 -54.76 47.11
N PRO A 102 14.45 -55.70 48.05
CA PRO A 102 15.48 -55.71 49.09
C PRO A 102 16.90 -55.95 48.56
N THR A 103 17.07 -56.22 47.26
CA THR A 103 18.39 -56.31 46.60
C THR A 103 18.86 -54.99 45.98
N MET A 104 17.98 -53.98 45.92
CA MET A 104 18.31 -52.66 45.39
C MET A 104 18.70 -51.68 46.50
N GLU A 105 19.80 -50.97 46.30
CA GLU A 105 20.24 -49.91 47.20
C GLU A 105 19.37 -48.65 47.00
N VAL A 106 18.71 -48.19 48.07
CA VAL A 106 17.98 -46.92 48.06
C VAL A 106 18.98 -45.77 48.12
N LYS A 107 19.17 -45.08 46.98
CA LYS A 107 20.27 -44.12 46.79
C LYS A 107 19.95 -42.68 47.18
N PHE A 108 18.69 -42.34 47.40
CA PHE A 108 18.24 -40.99 47.78
C PHE A 108 17.01 -41.08 48.68
N ASP A 109 16.70 -40.03 49.43
CA ASP A 109 15.63 -40.02 50.42
C ASP A 109 14.25 -39.63 49.83
N MET A 110 13.16 -40.15 50.40
CA MET A 110 11.78 -39.87 49.97
C MET A 110 11.44 -38.37 50.06
N GLU A 111 12.03 -37.66 51.02
CA GLU A 111 11.79 -36.22 51.23
C GLU A 111 12.29 -35.39 50.05
N SER A 112 13.49 -35.70 49.53
CA SER A 112 14.03 -35.11 48.31
C SER A 112 13.12 -35.32 47.09
N VAL A 113 12.57 -36.53 46.91
CA VAL A 113 11.70 -36.83 45.76
C VAL A 113 10.38 -36.06 45.86
N ARG A 114 9.77 -36.03 47.05
CA ARG A 114 8.57 -35.25 47.32
C ARG A 114 8.78 -33.77 47.06
N LEU A 115 9.92 -33.20 47.50
CA LEU A 115 10.25 -31.80 47.27
C LEU A 115 10.35 -31.45 45.77
N VAL A 116 10.87 -32.36 44.94
CA VAL A 116 10.93 -32.15 43.48
C VAL A 116 9.55 -32.24 42.85
N GLN A 117 8.74 -33.23 43.23
CA GLN A 117 7.34 -33.34 42.76
C GLN A 117 6.50 -32.13 43.17
N ASP A 118 6.65 -31.67 44.41
CA ASP A 118 5.97 -30.47 44.92
C ASP A 118 6.38 -29.22 44.13
N CYS A 119 7.66 -29.09 43.78
CA CYS A 119 8.17 -28.00 42.94
C CYS A 119 7.52 -28.01 41.55
N VAL A 120 7.50 -29.17 40.89
CA VAL A 120 6.89 -29.34 39.56
C VAL A 120 5.40 -29.03 39.60
N ASN A 121 4.67 -29.61 40.57
CA ASN A 121 3.25 -29.38 40.73
C ASN A 121 2.95 -27.92 41.02
N LYS A 122 3.75 -27.26 41.86
CA LYS A 122 3.64 -25.83 42.13
C LYS A 122 3.80 -25.01 40.86
N ILE A 123 4.86 -25.24 40.08
CA ILE A 123 5.11 -24.49 38.83
C ILE A 123 3.97 -24.69 37.83
N LEU A 124 3.53 -25.94 37.61
CA LEU A 124 2.44 -26.25 36.67
C LEU A 124 1.11 -25.62 37.11
N ASN A 125 0.78 -25.66 38.41
CA ASN A 125 -0.43 -25.03 38.94
C ASN A 125 -0.40 -23.51 38.70
N PHE A 126 0.73 -22.85 38.96
CA PHE A 126 0.85 -21.41 38.71
C PHE A 126 0.72 -21.07 37.22
N LEU A 127 1.33 -21.84 36.32
CA LEU A 127 1.24 -21.59 34.88
C LEU A 127 -0.17 -21.82 34.32
N ARG A 128 -0.91 -22.80 34.84
CA ARG A 128 -2.25 -23.15 34.35
C ARG A 128 -3.36 -22.27 34.91
N SER A 129 -3.35 -22.02 36.22
CA SER A 129 -4.42 -21.26 36.88
C SER A 129 -3.94 -19.97 37.53
N GLY A 130 -2.68 -19.89 37.97
CA GLY A 130 -2.16 -18.69 38.64
C GLY A 130 -2.11 -17.45 37.75
N PHE A 131 -1.83 -17.61 36.45
CA PHE A 131 -1.76 -16.49 35.50
C PHE A 131 -3.11 -16.15 34.82
N GLU A 132 -4.16 -16.95 35.03
CA GLU A 132 -5.45 -16.83 34.30
C GLU A 132 -6.01 -15.40 34.37
N GLU A 133 -6.15 -14.83 35.58
CA GLU A 133 -6.68 -13.47 35.77
C GLU A 133 -5.84 -12.39 35.07
N VAL A 134 -4.51 -12.56 35.05
CA VAL A 134 -3.57 -11.63 34.39
C VAL A 134 -3.67 -11.74 32.88
N VAL A 135 -3.71 -12.97 32.36
CA VAL A 135 -3.84 -13.27 30.93
C VAL A 135 -5.18 -12.77 30.38
N ASP A 136 -6.27 -12.99 31.11
CA ASP A 136 -7.60 -12.51 30.73
C ASP A 136 -7.68 -10.99 30.72
N SER A 137 -7.09 -10.33 31.73
CA SER A 137 -7.04 -8.87 31.80
C SER A 137 -6.26 -8.28 30.62
N LEU A 138 -5.09 -8.84 30.29
CA LEU A 138 -4.30 -8.40 29.13
C LEU A 138 -4.99 -8.72 27.80
N SER A 139 -5.67 -9.85 27.70
CA SER A 139 -6.45 -10.23 26.51
C SER A 139 -7.61 -9.27 26.28
N LEU A 140 -8.29 -8.85 27.36
CA LEU A 140 -9.34 -7.84 27.31
C LEU A 140 -8.79 -6.50 26.82
N ILE A 141 -7.64 -6.05 27.36
CA ILE A 141 -6.95 -4.85 26.90
C ILE A 141 -6.62 -4.95 25.41
N LEU A 142 -6.03 -6.07 25.00
CA LEU A 142 -5.64 -6.31 23.62
C LEU A 142 -6.84 -6.24 22.67
N ASN A 143 -8.01 -6.74 23.08
CA ASN A 143 -9.24 -6.65 22.30
C ASN A 143 -9.73 -5.20 22.14
N PHE A 144 -9.63 -4.39 23.20
CA PHE A 144 -9.95 -2.97 23.11
C PHE A 144 -8.94 -2.19 22.26
N MET A 145 -7.65 -2.46 22.39
CA MET A 145 -6.61 -1.86 21.54
C MET A 145 -6.86 -2.17 20.06
N LYS A 146 -7.18 -3.43 19.73
CA LYS A 146 -7.59 -3.85 18.37
C LYS A 146 -8.81 -3.09 17.85
N LYS A 147 -9.73 -2.70 18.74
CA LYS A 147 -10.98 -2.00 18.38
C LYS A 147 -10.78 -0.52 18.13
N TYR A 148 -9.97 0.16 18.93
CA TYR A 148 -9.86 1.63 18.92
C TYR A 148 -8.57 2.17 18.28
N CYS A 149 -7.46 1.45 18.35
CA CYS A 149 -6.17 1.87 17.78
C CYS A 149 -6.04 1.43 16.31
N LEU A 150 -6.92 1.96 15.45
CA LEU A 150 -6.99 1.60 14.03
C LEU A 150 -6.17 2.54 13.14
N SER A 151 -5.55 1.97 12.10
CA SER A 151 -4.87 2.73 11.04
C SER A 151 -5.84 3.40 10.05
N PHE A 152 -7.06 2.85 9.95
CA PHE A 152 -8.05 3.12 8.89
C PHE A 152 -7.54 2.88 7.46
N CYS A 153 -6.42 2.15 7.31
CA CYS A 153 -5.81 1.79 6.03
C CYS A 153 -5.62 0.27 5.92
N SER A 154 -5.44 -0.24 4.71
CA SER A 154 -5.12 -1.65 4.46
C SER A 154 -3.63 -1.84 4.23
N VAL A 155 -3.06 -2.99 4.59
CA VAL A 155 -1.64 -3.32 4.32
C VAL A 155 -1.27 -3.28 2.83
N LYS A 156 -2.25 -3.50 1.94
CA LYS A 156 -2.07 -3.39 0.48
C LYS A 156 -2.43 -1.98 -0.02
N GLY A 157 -2.16 -0.97 0.80
CA GLY A 157 -2.51 0.41 0.53
C GLY A 157 -1.76 1.00 -0.66
N ASP A 158 -2.14 2.22 -0.99
CA ASP A 158 -1.48 3.05 -1.99
C ASP A 158 -0.07 3.42 -1.53
N SER A 159 0.94 3.41 -2.40
CA SER A 159 2.31 3.77 -2.00
C SER A 159 2.41 5.20 -1.50
N LEU A 160 1.44 6.06 -1.82
CA LEU A 160 1.37 7.43 -1.30
C LEU A 160 0.84 7.52 0.15
N LEU A 161 0.57 6.39 0.83
CA LEU A 161 0.03 6.32 2.20
C LEU A 161 0.97 5.54 3.13
N GLU A 162 2.29 5.75 3.01
CA GLU A 162 3.31 4.93 3.68
C GLU A 162 3.15 4.91 5.20
N THR A 163 3.00 6.06 5.84
CA THR A 163 2.81 6.17 7.30
C THR A 163 1.63 5.34 7.78
N ALA A 164 0.49 5.41 7.08
CA ALA A 164 -0.70 4.63 7.43
C ALA A 164 -0.52 3.12 7.22
N ILE A 165 0.24 2.72 6.19
CA ILE A 165 0.56 1.31 5.92
C ILE A 165 1.54 0.77 6.96
N ASN A 166 2.56 1.55 7.30
CA ASN A 166 3.58 1.17 8.27
C ASN A 166 2.95 1.04 9.65
N TYR A 167 2.13 2.00 10.07
CA TYR A 167 1.38 1.89 11.32
C TYR A 167 0.46 0.65 11.37
N GLU A 168 -0.21 0.30 10.27
CA GLU A 168 -0.99 -0.95 10.17
C GLU A 168 -0.14 -2.22 10.35
N LYS A 169 1.11 -2.23 9.86
CA LYS A 169 2.04 -3.35 10.05
C LYS A 169 2.49 -3.43 11.50
N THR A 170 2.98 -2.33 12.06
CA THR A 170 3.44 -2.25 13.46
C THR A 170 2.32 -2.68 14.41
N ARG A 171 1.07 -2.25 14.17
CA ARG A 171 -0.08 -2.71 14.96
C ARG A 171 -0.24 -4.22 14.96
N ARG A 172 -0.08 -4.87 13.80
CA ARG A 172 -0.21 -6.33 13.69
C ARG A 172 0.93 -7.05 14.40
N GLU A 173 2.12 -6.47 14.36
CA GLU A 173 3.29 -6.97 15.08
C GLU A 173 3.06 -6.88 16.59
N PHE A 174 2.57 -5.75 17.12
CA PHE A 174 2.19 -5.63 18.53
C PHE A 174 1.14 -6.67 18.94
N VAL A 175 0.09 -6.83 18.12
CA VAL A 175 -0.96 -7.83 18.37
C VAL A 175 -0.37 -9.23 18.43
N LEU A 176 0.50 -9.57 17.48
CA LEU A 176 1.13 -10.89 17.42
C LEU A 176 2.05 -11.10 18.63
N ALA A 177 2.92 -10.14 18.94
CA ALA A 177 3.86 -10.22 20.05
C ALA A 177 3.13 -10.46 21.39
N VAL A 178 2.11 -9.65 21.70
CA VAL A 178 1.32 -9.82 22.92
C VAL A 178 0.59 -11.17 22.93
N SER A 179 -0.04 -11.56 21.81
CA SER A 179 -0.79 -12.83 21.76
C SER A 179 0.14 -14.05 21.93
N THR A 180 1.32 -14.02 21.32
CA THR A 180 2.34 -15.06 21.44
C THR A 180 2.82 -15.16 22.87
N ASN A 181 3.22 -14.04 23.49
CA ASN A 181 3.69 -14.01 24.88
C ASN A 181 2.65 -14.59 25.87
N LEU A 182 1.38 -14.25 25.69
CA LEU A 182 0.28 -14.77 26.52
C LEU A 182 0.05 -16.26 26.29
N THR A 183 0.08 -16.72 25.04
CA THR A 183 -0.10 -18.14 24.70
C THR A 183 1.08 -18.99 25.18
N ASP A 184 2.29 -18.44 25.16
CA ASP A 184 3.51 -19.13 25.59
C ASP A 184 3.48 -19.49 27.09
N ILE A 185 2.74 -18.75 27.93
CA ILE A 185 2.63 -19.03 29.37
C ILE A 185 2.04 -20.42 29.62
N SER A 186 0.89 -20.73 29.02
CA SER A 186 0.27 -22.04 29.14
C SER A 186 0.97 -23.10 28.29
N ALA A 187 1.44 -22.74 27.09
CA ALA A 187 2.14 -23.66 26.20
C ALA A 187 3.46 -24.19 26.78
N MET A 188 4.13 -23.45 27.68
CA MET A 188 5.28 -23.96 28.42
C MET A 188 4.92 -25.17 29.29
N ALA A 189 3.78 -25.13 30.00
CA ALA A 189 3.31 -26.26 30.80
C ALA A 189 3.04 -27.47 29.91
N ASP A 190 2.36 -27.27 28.79
CA ASP A 190 2.05 -28.35 27.84
C ASP A 190 3.31 -28.94 27.20
N LYS A 191 4.31 -28.10 26.87
CA LYS A 191 5.61 -28.58 26.37
C LYS A 191 6.37 -29.42 27.39
N PHE A 192 6.35 -29.02 28.66
CA PHE A 192 7.00 -29.78 29.73
C PHE A 192 6.32 -31.13 29.98
N GLU A 193 5.00 -31.22 29.80
CA GLU A 193 4.25 -32.48 29.87
C GLU A 193 4.38 -33.34 28.59
N SER A 194 4.80 -32.75 27.48
CA SER A 194 5.00 -33.46 26.20
C SER A 194 6.35 -34.21 26.12
N GLU A 195 6.44 -35.16 25.19
CA GLU A 195 7.67 -35.93 24.92
C GLU A 195 8.88 -35.07 24.51
N ASN A 196 8.66 -33.88 23.95
CA ASN A 196 9.73 -33.00 23.49
C ASN A 196 10.42 -32.25 24.65
N GLY A 197 9.74 -32.13 25.79
CA GLY A 197 10.21 -31.42 26.98
C GLY A 197 10.45 -29.93 26.78
N ILE A 198 10.97 -29.28 27.83
CA ILE A 198 11.33 -27.86 27.81
C ILE A 198 12.83 -27.67 27.93
N LYS A 199 13.41 -26.89 27.01
CA LYS A 199 14.85 -26.64 26.94
C LYS A 199 15.15 -25.21 27.35
N LEU A 200 16.36 -24.99 27.85
CA LEU A 200 16.83 -23.65 28.20
C LEU A 200 16.87 -22.70 26.99
N SER A 201 17.00 -23.23 25.77
CA SER A 201 16.91 -22.48 24.51
C SER A 201 15.54 -21.89 24.22
N ASP A 202 14.49 -22.44 24.85
CA ASP A 202 13.11 -21.98 24.66
C ASP A 202 12.81 -20.71 25.49
N PHE A 203 13.76 -20.28 26.32
CA PHE A 203 13.62 -19.13 27.20
C PHE A 203 14.31 -17.86 26.68
N GLY A 204 13.74 -16.72 27.06
CA GLY A 204 14.31 -15.40 26.87
C GLY A 204 15.61 -15.20 27.65
N SER A 205 16.28 -14.07 27.38
CA SER A 205 17.57 -13.73 28.00
C SER A 205 17.51 -13.67 29.53
N VAL A 206 16.40 -13.20 30.10
CA VAL A 206 16.22 -13.05 31.55
C VAL A 206 16.26 -14.42 32.24
N ALA A 207 15.36 -15.33 31.89
CA ALA A 207 15.31 -16.67 32.49
C ALA A 207 16.59 -17.48 32.26
N ARG A 208 17.24 -17.33 31.09
CA ARG A 208 18.56 -17.93 30.82
C ARG A 208 19.64 -17.38 31.74
N GLY A 209 19.67 -16.07 31.96
CA GLY A 209 20.60 -15.44 32.89
C GLY A 209 20.40 -15.92 34.34
N TYR A 210 19.15 -16.16 34.75
CA TYR A 210 18.87 -16.79 36.05
C TYR A 210 19.42 -18.21 36.13
N ALA A 211 19.21 -19.04 35.10
CA ALA A 211 19.73 -20.40 35.05
C ALA A 211 21.26 -20.47 35.09
N GLU A 212 21.93 -19.50 34.47
CA GLU A 212 23.40 -19.36 34.51
C GLU A 212 23.90 -18.98 35.89
N ARG A 213 23.34 -17.94 36.52
CA ARG A 213 23.75 -17.48 37.85
C ARG A 213 23.53 -18.53 38.94
N MET A 214 22.49 -19.35 38.79
CA MET A 214 22.13 -20.40 39.76
C MET A 214 22.77 -21.75 39.44
N GLU A 215 23.59 -21.84 38.38
CA GLU A 215 24.23 -23.07 37.92
C GLU A 215 23.23 -24.23 37.72
N ALA A 216 21.98 -23.93 37.34
CA ALA A 216 20.86 -24.87 37.34
C ALA A 216 20.38 -25.23 35.92
N LYS A 217 21.29 -25.21 34.94
CA LYS A 217 20.98 -25.46 33.52
C LYS A 217 20.38 -26.85 33.26
N TYR A 218 20.62 -27.80 34.15
CA TYR A 218 20.11 -29.17 34.09
C TYR A 218 18.64 -29.32 34.50
N ALA A 219 18.01 -28.27 35.04
CA ALA A 219 16.60 -28.26 35.41
C ALA A 219 15.87 -27.03 34.83
N PRO A 220 15.66 -26.95 33.51
CA PRO A 220 15.00 -25.82 32.87
C PRO A 220 13.59 -25.52 33.41
N TYR A 221 12.86 -26.54 33.86
CA TYR A 221 11.50 -26.38 34.36
C TYR A 221 11.39 -25.40 35.54
N LEU A 222 12.46 -25.27 36.36
CA LEU A 222 12.50 -24.31 37.46
C LEU A 222 12.19 -22.90 36.93
N PHE A 223 12.78 -22.52 35.80
CA PHE A 223 12.73 -21.15 35.27
C PHE A 223 11.47 -20.82 34.47
N MET A 224 10.51 -21.75 34.33
CA MET A 224 9.26 -21.53 33.61
C MET A 224 8.43 -20.40 34.22
N PHE A 225 8.38 -20.32 35.56
CA PHE A 225 7.65 -19.25 36.24
C PHE A 225 8.25 -17.87 35.94
N VAL A 226 9.57 -17.73 35.98
CA VAL A 226 10.26 -16.47 35.64
C VAL A 226 10.03 -16.10 34.18
N GLN A 227 10.05 -17.07 33.27
CA GLN A 227 9.76 -16.80 31.87
C GLN A 227 8.30 -16.33 31.69
N ALA A 228 7.33 -16.92 32.39
CA ALA A 228 5.94 -16.49 32.33
C ALA A 228 5.75 -15.06 32.87
N VAL A 229 6.40 -14.73 33.99
CA VAL A 229 6.46 -13.36 34.51
C VAL A 229 7.04 -12.40 33.47
N GLN A 230 8.13 -12.79 32.81
CA GLN A 230 8.75 -11.96 31.78
C GLN A 230 7.83 -11.75 30.58
N ASN A 231 7.13 -12.79 30.11
CA ASN A 231 6.16 -12.69 29.01
C ASN A 231 5.04 -11.68 29.33
N VAL A 232 4.57 -11.62 30.58
CA VAL A 232 3.60 -10.60 31.04
C VAL A 232 4.22 -9.21 31.01
N LYS A 233 5.44 -9.03 31.55
CA LYS A 233 6.16 -7.75 31.54
C LYS A 233 6.41 -7.23 30.12
N ASP A 234 6.84 -8.10 29.22
CA ASP A 234 7.05 -7.79 27.81
C ASP A 234 5.73 -7.40 27.15
N SER A 235 4.64 -8.12 27.42
CA SER A 235 3.31 -7.77 26.91
C SER A 235 2.83 -6.39 27.36
N ILE A 236 3.06 -6.04 28.63
CA ILE A 236 2.73 -4.70 29.16
C ILE A 236 3.57 -3.63 28.45
N ALA A 237 4.87 -3.87 28.25
CA ALA A 237 5.76 -2.95 27.56
C ALA A 237 5.36 -2.76 26.08
N GLU A 238 4.95 -3.82 25.39
CA GLU A 238 4.43 -3.76 24.02
C GLU A 238 3.14 -2.94 23.93
N VAL A 239 2.19 -3.13 24.86
CA VAL A 239 0.95 -2.32 24.88
C VAL A 239 1.27 -0.84 25.12
N ARG A 240 2.20 -0.51 26.02
CA ARG A 240 2.63 0.88 26.24
C ARG A 240 3.27 1.50 24.99
N ARG A 241 4.14 0.75 24.30
CA ARG A 241 4.73 1.17 23.03
C ARG A 241 3.64 1.40 21.97
N TRP A 242 2.65 0.52 21.89
CA TRP A 242 1.54 0.70 20.97
C TRP A 242 0.73 1.98 21.29
N ILE A 243 0.46 2.30 22.55
CA ILE A 243 -0.20 3.56 22.92
C ILE A 243 0.60 4.76 22.42
N GLN A 244 1.92 4.78 22.65
CA GLN A 244 2.80 5.89 22.23
C GLN A 244 2.82 6.07 20.70
N GLU A 245 2.93 4.98 19.95
CA GLU A 245 2.88 4.98 18.48
C GLU A 245 1.51 5.46 17.97
N ASP A 246 0.42 5.03 18.60
CA ASP A 246 -0.95 5.39 18.20
C ASP A 246 -1.31 6.85 18.53
N ASP A 247 -0.77 7.39 19.62
CA ASP A 247 -0.89 8.81 19.99
C ASP A 247 -0.14 9.71 19.01
N SER A 248 1.07 9.31 18.62
CA SER A 248 1.91 10.03 17.67
C SER A 248 1.37 9.96 16.22
N TYR A 249 0.60 8.91 15.91
CA TYR A 249 0.11 8.62 14.56
C TYR A 249 -0.68 9.76 13.92
N SER A 250 -1.57 10.44 14.64
CA SER A 250 -2.34 11.56 14.07
C SER A 250 -1.44 12.71 13.62
N THR A 251 -0.39 12.99 14.39
CA THR A 251 0.59 14.04 14.08
C THR A 251 1.37 13.69 12.82
N TYR A 252 1.82 12.44 12.69
CA TYR A 252 2.52 11.99 11.47
C TYR A 252 1.64 12.08 10.23
N ILE A 253 0.36 11.68 10.32
CA ILE A 253 -0.58 11.85 9.20
C ILE A 253 -0.79 13.33 8.87
N GLN A 254 -0.81 14.22 9.85
CA GLN A 254 -0.92 15.66 9.60
C GLN A 254 0.32 16.19 8.84
N LEU A 255 1.52 15.75 9.19
CA LEU A 255 2.75 16.09 8.47
C LEU A 255 2.71 15.57 7.02
N ASP A 256 2.30 14.32 6.81
CA ASP A 256 2.13 13.74 5.47
C ASP A 256 1.13 14.55 4.62
N ILE A 257 0.03 15.03 5.21
CA ILE A 257 -0.94 15.88 4.50
C ILE A 257 -0.25 17.15 3.98
N VAL A 258 0.54 17.82 4.82
CA VAL A 258 1.24 19.06 4.44
C VAL A 258 2.28 18.80 3.35
N GLU A 259 3.06 17.72 3.48
CA GLU A 259 4.06 17.33 2.50
C GLU A 259 3.42 16.99 1.14
N LYS A 260 2.36 16.17 1.13
CA LYS A 260 1.65 15.81 -0.10
C LYS A 260 0.88 16.96 -0.72
N GLU A 261 0.44 17.93 0.07
CA GLU A 261 -0.13 19.18 -0.46
C GLU A 261 0.93 20.04 -1.14
N LYS A 262 2.13 20.14 -0.57
CA LYS A 262 3.24 20.86 -1.19
C LYS A 262 3.67 20.20 -2.51
N GLU A 263 3.84 18.88 -2.53
CA GLU A 263 4.13 18.11 -3.75
C GLU A 263 3.05 18.33 -4.83
N ARG A 264 1.77 18.27 -4.44
CA ARG A 264 0.64 18.54 -5.35
C ARG A 264 0.72 19.95 -5.93
N ASP A 265 0.99 20.95 -5.10
CA ASP A 265 1.03 22.35 -5.54
C ASP A 265 2.20 22.62 -6.50
N GLU A 266 3.35 21.95 -6.29
CA GLU A 266 4.49 21.96 -7.20
C GLU A 266 4.13 21.32 -8.55
N VAL A 267 3.52 20.13 -8.54
CA VAL A 267 3.03 19.48 -9.76
C VAL A 267 2.00 20.36 -10.48
N GLN A 268 1.09 21.01 -9.74
CA GLN A 268 0.08 21.90 -10.31
C GLN A 268 0.65 23.17 -10.93
N ARG A 269 1.80 23.69 -10.45
CA ARG A 269 2.55 24.75 -11.13
C ARG A 269 3.11 24.24 -12.46
N THR A 270 3.81 23.10 -12.44
CA THR A 270 4.37 22.51 -13.66
C THR A 270 3.30 22.17 -14.71
N LEU A 271 2.11 21.76 -14.27
CA LEU A 271 0.97 21.51 -15.15
C LEU A 271 0.51 22.77 -15.87
N ARG A 272 0.40 23.90 -15.17
CA ARG A 272 0.01 25.17 -15.78
C ARG A 272 1.03 25.60 -16.84
N ASP A 273 2.32 25.47 -16.56
CA ASP A 273 3.38 25.81 -17.51
C ASP A 273 3.34 24.90 -18.76
N LEU A 274 3.12 23.59 -18.56
CA LEU A 274 2.96 22.63 -19.65
C LEU A 274 1.70 22.90 -20.49
N GLN A 275 0.59 23.29 -19.88
CA GLN A 275 -0.64 23.66 -20.59
C GLN A 275 -0.42 24.88 -21.49
N VAL A 276 0.25 25.92 -20.97
CA VAL A 276 0.61 27.12 -21.75
C VAL A 276 1.55 26.74 -22.90
N ARG A 277 2.57 25.91 -22.64
CA ARG A 277 3.49 25.42 -23.68
C ARG A 277 2.77 24.63 -24.77
N CYS A 278 1.87 23.71 -24.40
CA CYS A 278 1.09 22.94 -25.36
C CYS A 278 0.19 23.83 -26.22
N SER A 279 -0.46 24.83 -25.61
CA SER A 279 -1.28 25.82 -26.33
C SER A 279 -0.45 26.63 -27.33
N ALA A 280 0.73 27.12 -26.91
CA ALA A 280 1.63 27.87 -27.78
C ALA A 280 2.13 27.03 -28.96
N LEU A 281 2.50 25.76 -28.73
CA LEU A 281 2.92 24.84 -29.78
C LEU A 281 1.77 24.50 -30.74
N ASP A 282 0.54 24.28 -30.23
CA ASP A 282 -0.63 24.05 -31.09
C ASP A 282 -0.94 25.27 -31.97
N HIS A 283 -0.85 26.48 -31.41
CA HIS A 283 -0.99 27.71 -32.19
C HIS A 283 0.09 27.81 -33.28
N ARG A 284 1.37 27.63 -32.95
CA ARG A 284 2.48 27.63 -33.93
C ARG A 284 2.28 26.59 -35.02
N ARG A 285 1.81 25.39 -34.65
CA ARG A 285 1.48 24.32 -35.59
C ARG A 285 0.38 24.73 -36.56
N LYS A 286 -0.68 25.37 -36.07
CA LYS A 286 -1.80 25.87 -36.90
C LYS A 286 -1.34 26.98 -37.86
N VAL A 287 -0.51 27.91 -37.40
CA VAL A 287 0.06 28.97 -38.25
C VAL A 287 0.93 28.36 -39.35
N CYS A 288 1.87 27.47 -38.99
CA CYS A 288 2.76 26.83 -39.97
C CYS A 288 1.97 26.02 -41.03
N LYS A 289 0.90 25.31 -40.63
CA LYS A 289 -0.02 24.64 -41.58
C LYS A 289 -0.69 25.62 -42.54
N ARG A 290 -1.08 26.80 -42.07
CA ARG A 290 -1.66 27.85 -42.91
C ARG A 290 -0.64 28.37 -43.93
N ASP A 291 0.57 28.69 -43.47
CA ASP A 291 1.67 29.15 -44.34
C ASP A 291 1.99 28.14 -45.45
N ILE A 292 2.01 26.83 -45.13
CA ILE A 292 2.19 25.76 -46.12
C ILE A 292 1.02 25.75 -47.10
N SER A 293 -0.22 25.86 -46.63
CA SER A 293 -1.40 25.91 -47.49
C SER A 293 -1.36 27.11 -48.44
N GLU A 294 -0.93 28.27 -47.97
CA GLU A 294 -0.74 29.47 -48.79
C GLU A 294 0.32 29.25 -49.87
N CYS A 295 1.51 28.73 -49.49
CA CYS A 295 2.57 28.38 -50.44
C CYS A 295 2.09 27.37 -51.50
N VAL A 296 1.33 26.35 -51.09
CA VAL A 296 0.75 25.36 -52.01
C VAL A 296 -0.23 26.02 -52.98
N SER A 297 -1.08 26.93 -52.50
CA SER A 297 -2.04 27.65 -53.33
C SER A 297 -1.36 28.56 -54.35
N GLU A 298 -0.29 29.26 -53.96
CA GLU A 298 0.52 30.09 -54.84
C GLU A 298 1.23 29.25 -55.92
N LEU A 299 1.88 28.16 -55.52
CA LEU A 299 2.56 27.26 -56.46
C LEU A 299 1.57 26.66 -57.47
N ARG A 300 0.34 26.32 -57.05
CA ARG A 300 -0.72 25.87 -57.96
C ARG A 300 -1.13 26.95 -58.97
N ARG A 301 -1.30 28.21 -58.53
CA ARG A 301 -1.62 29.34 -59.42
C ARG A 301 -0.51 29.58 -60.44
N LEU A 302 0.74 29.38 -60.05
CA LEU A 302 1.91 29.59 -60.90
C LEU A 302 2.29 28.39 -61.77
N ALA A 303 1.68 27.22 -61.58
CA ALA A 303 2.04 25.99 -62.28
C ALA A 303 1.94 26.10 -63.82
N ASN A 304 0.86 26.69 -64.33
CA ASN A 304 0.68 26.91 -65.77
C ASN A 304 1.70 27.90 -66.33
N LYS A 305 2.01 28.96 -65.56
CA LYS A 305 3.02 29.95 -65.92
C LYS A 305 4.42 29.34 -65.95
N GLU A 306 4.74 28.47 -65.00
CA GLU A 306 6.01 27.72 -65.00
C GLU A 306 6.14 26.84 -66.25
N LYS A 307 5.08 26.10 -66.60
CA LYS A 307 5.08 25.24 -67.80
C LYS A 307 5.31 26.08 -69.07
N SER A 308 4.65 27.23 -69.16
CA SER A 308 4.86 28.18 -70.27
C SER A 308 6.28 28.76 -70.29
N LEU A 309 6.83 29.14 -69.13
CA LEU A 309 8.19 29.69 -69.04
C LEU A 309 9.25 28.66 -69.42
N LYS A 310 9.08 27.38 -69.05
CA LYS A 310 10.00 26.31 -69.45
C LYS A 310 9.99 26.07 -70.96
N SER A 311 8.80 26.02 -71.57
CA SER A 311 8.68 25.88 -73.03
C SER A 311 9.28 27.10 -73.76
N GLN A 312 9.13 28.31 -73.21
CA GLN A 312 9.78 29.51 -73.74
C GLN A 312 11.30 29.48 -73.55
N GLU A 313 11.79 28.99 -72.41
CA GLU A 313 13.23 28.80 -72.16
C GLU A 313 13.83 27.85 -73.19
N GLU A 314 13.20 26.69 -73.42
CA GLU A 314 13.61 25.69 -74.41
C GLU A 314 13.67 26.31 -75.81
N CYS A 315 12.61 27.02 -76.23
CA CYS A 315 12.54 27.69 -77.54
C CYS A 315 13.65 28.75 -77.71
N ILE A 316 13.85 29.63 -76.73
CA ILE A 316 14.88 30.68 -76.81
C ILE A 316 16.29 30.08 -76.79
N LEU A 317 16.52 28.99 -76.04
CA LEU A 317 17.81 28.29 -76.04
C LEU A 317 18.07 27.54 -77.35
N GLU A 318 17.04 27.04 -78.03
CA GLU A 318 17.15 26.53 -79.40
C GLU A 318 17.48 27.66 -80.38
N GLU A 319 16.75 28.76 -80.35
CA GLU A 319 17.02 29.93 -81.20
C GLU A 319 18.43 30.51 -80.99
N LEU A 320 18.90 30.57 -79.73
CA LEU A 320 20.26 31.00 -79.41
C LEU A 320 21.30 30.06 -80.01
N ARG A 321 21.12 28.74 -79.89
CA ARG A 321 22.02 27.75 -80.48
C ARG A 321 22.04 27.84 -82.01
N ASP A 322 20.89 28.03 -82.63
CA ASP A 322 20.79 28.19 -84.08
C ASP A 322 21.51 29.46 -84.56
N ILE A 323 21.34 30.58 -83.84
CA ILE A 323 22.02 31.84 -84.15
C ILE A 323 23.53 31.75 -83.90
N GLU A 324 23.96 31.11 -82.82
CA GLU A 324 25.39 30.87 -82.55
C GLU A 324 26.04 30.05 -83.66
N MET A 325 25.39 28.96 -84.08
CA MET A 325 25.84 28.13 -85.19
C MET A 325 25.84 28.89 -86.53
N ASP A 326 24.80 29.69 -86.80
CA ASP A 326 24.72 30.51 -88.01
C ASP A 326 25.79 31.61 -88.05
N ILE A 327 26.09 32.23 -86.91
CA ILE A 327 27.19 33.18 -86.78
C ILE A 327 28.51 32.46 -87.07
N GLU A 328 28.77 31.31 -86.45
CA GLU A 328 30.00 30.53 -86.64
C GLU A 328 30.19 30.14 -88.12
N VAL A 329 29.17 29.55 -88.75
CA VAL A 329 29.19 29.16 -90.17
C VAL A 329 29.41 30.37 -91.08
N LYS A 330 28.76 31.50 -90.80
CA LYS A 330 28.92 32.72 -91.62
C LYS A 330 30.27 33.41 -91.36
N GLU A 331 30.84 33.33 -90.17
CA GLU A 331 32.19 33.82 -89.87
C GLU A 331 33.25 33.02 -90.63
N ILE A 332 33.14 31.70 -90.68
CA ILE A 332 34.00 30.83 -91.49
C ILE A 332 33.91 31.24 -92.97
N ARG A 333 32.68 31.38 -93.50
CA ARG A 333 32.44 31.82 -94.89
C ARG A 333 32.93 33.24 -95.18
N LYS A 334 32.85 34.15 -94.21
CA LYS A 334 33.40 35.52 -94.31
C LYS A 334 34.90 35.45 -94.49
N GLU A 335 35.60 34.67 -93.68
CA GLU A 335 37.05 34.56 -93.72
C GLU A 335 37.54 33.87 -95.00
N GLU A 336 36.82 32.85 -95.49
CA GLU A 336 37.07 32.23 -96.79
C GLU A 336 36.95 33.22 -97.96
N ARG A 337 35.88 34.03 -97.98
CA ARG A 337 35.63 34.99 -99.07
C ARG A 337 36.54 36.20 -99.02
N LYS A 338 36.96 36.63 -97.82
CA LYS A 338 37.92 37.71 -97.61
C LYS A 338 39.26 37.41 -98.29
N LYS A 339 39.68 36.13 -98.34
CA LYS A 339 40.92 35.70 -99.01
C LYS A 339 40.86 35.83 -100.54
N VAL A 340 39.67 35.84 -101.14
CA VAL A 340 39.45 35.87 -102.61
C VAL A 340 39.07 37.29 -103.09
N LEU A 341 38.91 38.26 -102.18
CA LEU A 341 38.33 39.57 -102.46
C LEU A 341 39.17 40.48 -103.38
N GLN A 342 40.50 40.30 -103.43
CA GLN A 342 41.40 41.13 -104.24
C GLN A 342 41.19 40.98 -105.75
N TYR A 343 40.65 39.85 -106.22
CA TYR A 343 40.38 39.57 -107.64
C TYR A 343 38.88 39.46 -107.96
N ALA A 344 38.02 39.84 -107.01
CA ALA A 344 36.58 39.60 -107.08
C ALA A 344 35.84 40.59 -107.97
N THR A 345 34.88 40.08 -108.75
CA THR A 345 33.95 40.85 -109.57
C THR A 345 33.01 41.72 -108.72
N LYS A 346 32.43 42.79 -109.32
CA LYS A 346 31.49 43.69 -108.61
C LYS A 346 30.34 42.94 -107.90
N LYS A 347 29.82 41.88 -108.54
CA LYS A 347 28.75 41.02 -108.03
C LYS A 347 29.19 40.17 -106.82
N GLU A 348 30.48 39.83 -106.72
CA GLU A 348 31.04 39.06 -105.60
C GLU A 348 31.33 39.95 -104.38
N ARG A 349 31.71 41.21 -104.60
CA ARG A 349 31.80 42.23 -103.53
C ARG A 349 30.43 42.49 -102.91
N GLU A 350 29.39 42.68 -103.73
CA GLU A 350 28.01 42.84 -103.24
C GLU A 350 27.53 41.63 -102.40
N LYS A 351 27.93 40.40 -102.77
CA LYS A 351 27.61 39.19 -101.99
C LYS A 351 28.37 39.12 -100.67
N TYR A 352 29.60 39.64 -100.61
CA TYR A 352 30.38 39.73 -99.39
C TYR A 352 29.82 40.80 -98.43
N ASP A 353 29.42 41.96 -98.96
CA ASP A 353 28.79 43.02 -98.17
C ASP A 353 27.44 42.56 -97.59
N ARG A 354 26.62 41.84 -98.38
CA ARG A 354 25.41 41.18 -97.85
C ARG A 354 25.70 40.20 -96.72
N LEU A 355 26.76 39.40 -96.83
CA LEU A 355 27.16 38.45 -95.78
C LEU A 355 27.63 39.18 -94.51
N ILE A 356 28.31 40.32 -94.63
CA ILE A 356 28.68 41.17 -93.49
C ILE A 356 27.43 41.75 -92.82
N SER A 357 26.50 42.33 -93.59
CA SER A 357 25.25 42.87 -93.04
C SER A 357 24.40 41.79 -92.36
N GLU A 358 24.35 40.58 -92.92
CA GLU A 358 23.68 39.44 -92.29
C GLU A 358 24.35 39.04 -90.98
N LEU A 359 25.69 38.98 -90.93
CA LEU A 359 26.46 38.71 -89.70
C LEU A 359 26.22 39.78 -88.63
N GLU A 360 26.25 41.05 -89.00
CA GLU A 360 25.96 42.17 -88.09
C GLU A 360 24.51 42.09 -87.56
N SER A 361 23.56 41.70 -88.42
CA SER A 361 22.16 41.51 -88.02
C SER A 361 21.97 40.36 -87.03
N LEU A 362 22.76 39.28 -87.15
CA LEU A 362 22.72 38.14 -86.22
C LEU A 362 23.42 38.51 -84.90
N LYS A 363 24.58 39.16 -84.97
CA LYS A 363 25.31 39.66 -83.78
C LYS A 363 24.56 40.73 -83.00
N THR A 364 23.65 41.48 -83.63
CA THR A 364 22.76 42.41 -82.93
C THR A 364 21.54 41.74 -82.31
N LYS A 365 21.07 40.62 -82.87
CA LYS A 365 19.95 39.84 -82.33
C LYS A 365 20.33 38.98 -81.13
N GLN A 366 21.52 38.37 -81.14
CA GLN A 366 22.01 37.47 -80.09
C GLN A 366 21.91 38.07 -78.66
N PRO A 367 22.40 39.29 -78.37
CA PRO A 367 22.30 39.88 -77.02
C PRO A 367 20.86 40.10 -76.56
N GLY A 368 19.93 40.30 -77.51
CA GLY A 368 18.51 40.45 -77.22
C GLY A 368 17.87 39.14 -76.77
N LEU A 369 18.27 38.01 -77.35
CA LEU A 369 17.81 36.69 -76.94
C LEU A 369 18.48 36.23 -75.63
N GLU A 370 19.77 36.52 -75.43
CA GLU A 370 20.47 36.27 -74.17
C GLU A 370 19.78 36.96 -72.98
N ARG A 371 19.42 38.24 -73.13
CA ARG A 371 18.67 38.97 -72.09
C ARG A 371 17.31 38.33 -71.80
N LYS A 372 16.60 37.86 -72.84
CA LYS A 372 15.31 37.17 -72.65
C LYS A 372 15.50 35.82 -71.94
N ALA A 373 16.54 35.08 -72.27
CA ALA A 373 16.88 33.82 -71.60
C ALA A 373 17.18 34.06 -70.11
N ASP A 374 17.96 35.10 -69.79
CA ASP A 374 18.26 35.48 -68.40
C ASP A 374 17.01 35.93 -67.63
N ASP A 375 16.11 36.68 -68.26
CA ASP A 375 14.84 37.08 -67.64
C ASP A 375 13.93 35.87 -67.35
N ILE A 376 13.91 34.87 -68.21
CA ILE A 376 13.18 33.62 -67.99
C ILE A 376 13.83 32.80 -66.87
N LYS A 377 15.16 32.68 -66.86
CA LYS A 377 15.91 32.02 -65.79
C LYS A 377 15.60 32.61 -64.43
N ARG A 378 15.63 33.95 -64.29
CA ARG A 378 15.26 34.64 -63.03
C ARG A 378 13.84 34.32 -62.57
N LYS A 379 12.87 34.24 -63.49
CA LYS A 379 11.49 33.88 -63.18
C LYS A 379 11.36 32.41 -62.72
N LEU A 380 12.12 31.50 -63.32
CA LEU A 380 12.17 30.09 -62.91
C LEU A 380 12.88 29.90 -61.57
N GLU A 381 13.94 30.66 -61.30
CA GLU A 381 14.60 30.70 -59.98
C GLU A 381 13.66 31.18 -58.88
N PHE A 382 12.85 32.22 -59.13
CA PHE A 382 11.83 32.66 -58.18
C PHE A 382 10.85 31.53 -57.81
N LEU A 383 10.46 30.70 -58.77
CA LEU A 383 9.58 29.54 -58.52
C LEU A 383 10.29 28.43 -57.73
N ARG A 384 11.58 28.18 -58.00
CA ARG A 384 12.39 27.25 -57.19
C ARG A 384 12.48 27.73 -55.74
N PHE A 385 12.78 29.01 -55.52
CA PHE A 385 12.81 29.62 -54.19
C PHE A 385 11.49 29.44 -53.43
N ARG A 386 10.34 29.60 -54.10
CA ARG A 386 9.02 29.37 -53.49
C ARG A 386 8.80 27.90 -53.07
N ARG A 387 9.30 26.93 -53.85
CA ARG A 387 9.25 25.50 -53.46
C ARG A 387 10.14 25.21 -52.26
N GLU A 388 11.34 25.78 -52.24
CA GLU A 388 12.25 25.66 -51.09
C GLU A 388 11.66 26.26 -49.82
N LEU A 389 11.01 27.42 -49.93
CA LEU A 389 10.30 28.04 -48.80
C LEU A 389 9.20 27.12 -48.27
N LYS A 390 8.41 26.52 -49.15
CA LYS A 390 7.40 25.52 -48.77
C LYS A 390 8.05 24.33 -48.04
N HIS A 391 9.13 23.78 -48.57
CA HIS A 391 9.84 22.65 -47.95
C HIS A 391 10.37 22.99 -46.56
N LYS A 392 11.00 24.16 -46.40
CA LYS A 392 11.46 24.66 -45.08
C LYS A 392 10.31 24.77 -44.08
N ARG A 393 9.13 25.22 -44.51
CA ARG A 393 7.93 25.25 -43.65
C ARG A 393 7.42 23.85 -43.32
N GLU A 394 7.47 22.90 -44.24
CA GLU A 394 7.12 21.50 -43.97
C GLU A 394 8.06 20.84 -42.94
N GLU A 395 9.35 21.15 -42.99
CA GLU A 395 10.33 20.70 -41.98
C GLU A 395 10.05 21.31 -40.61
N GLN A 396 9.82 22.63 -40.54
CA GLN A 396 9.40 23.31 -39.30
C GLN A 396 8.12 22.71 -38.72
N LEU A 397 7.14 22.36 -39.56
CA LEU A 397 5.91 21.72 -39.11
C LEU A 397 6.18 20.35 -38.48
N LYS A 398 7.11 19.56 -39.04
CA LYS A 398 7.49 18.25 -38.47
C LYS A 398 8.10 18.42 -37.08
N GLU A 399 9.03 19.36 -36.92
CA GLU A 399 9.67 19.68 -35.64
C GLU A 399 8.64 20.13 -34.59
N ILE A 400 7.82 21.14 -34.91
CA ILE A 400 6.76 21.64 -34.02
C ILE A 400 5.77 20.53 -33.64
N THR A 401 5.45 19.64 -34.57
CA THR A 401 4.55 18.51 -34.31
C THR A 401 5.19 17.50 -33.34
N ALA A 402 6.48 17.18 -33.51
CA ALA A 402 7.21 16.32 -32.59
C ALA A 402 7.23 16.92 -31.17
N ASP A 403 7.60 18.20 -31.05
CA ASP A 403 7.61 18.94 -29.78
C ASP A 403 6.25 18.96 -29.10
N TYR A 404 5.19 19.21 -29.87
CA TYR A 404 3.82 19.19 -29.36
C TYR A 404 3.46 17.81 -28.80
N THR A 405 3.77 16.73 -29.52
CA THR A 405 3.47 15.37 -29.04
C THR A 405 4.26 14.98 -27.80
N ALA A 406 5.50 15.44 -27.68
CA ALA A 406 6.32 15.21 -26.49
C ALA A 406 5.75 15.98 -25.28
N ALA A 407 5.39 17.26 -25.48
CA ALA A 407 4.78 18.09 -24.44
C ALA A 407 3.41 17.55 -23.99
N ASP A 408 2.55 17.10 -24.92
CA ASP A 408 1.24 16.52 -24.62
C ASP A 408 1.37 15.21 -23.81
N LYS A 409 2.35 14.36 -24.13
CA LYS A 409 2.63 13.15 -23.35
C LYS A 409 3.06 13.46 -21.93
N GLU A 410 3.95 14.43 -21.74
CA GLU A 410 4.39 14.85 -20.40
C GLU A 410 3.24 15.51 -19.62
N LEU A 411 2.42 16.34 -20.28
CA LEU A 411 1.22 16.93 -19.67
C LEU A 411 0.29 15.85 -19.11
N ARG A 412 -0.07 14.84 -19.91
CA ARG A 412 -0.93 13.73 -19.46
C ARG A 412 -0.32 12.92 -18.31
N LYS A 413 1.01 12.77 -18.29
CA LYS A 413 1.71 12.08 -17.21
C LYS A 413 1.57 12.87 -15.90
N ARG A 414 1.81 14.18 -15.94
CA ARG A 414 1.67 15.07 -14.79
C ARG A 414 0.22 15.21 -14.33
N GLU A 415 -0.76 15.16 -15.22
CA GLU A 415 -2.19 15.20 -14.86
C GLU A 415 -2.57 13.98 -14.02
N LYS A 416 -2.13 12.79 -14.45
CA LYS A 416 -2.34 11.55 -13.68
C LYS A 416 -1.64 11.56 -12.33
N GLU A 417 -0.44 12.13 -12.27
CA GLU A 417 0.31 12.29 -11.01
C GLU A 417 -0.43 13.23 -10.05
N ASN A 418 -0.90 14.38 -10.54
CA ASN A 418 -1.69 15.32 -9.74
C ASN A 418 -3.00 14.69 -9.23
N GLU A 419 -3.71 13.92 -10.07
CA GLU A 419 -4.92 13.19 -9.65
C GLU A 419 -4.61 12.16 -8.55
N ARG A 420 -3.47 11.45 -8.66
CA ARG A 420 -3.02 10.51 -7.63
C ARG A 420 -2.71 11.22 -6.31
N LEU A 421 -1.95 12.31 -6.35
CA LEU A 421 -1.63 13.11 -5.17
C LEU A 421 -2.89 13.69 -4.52
N GLN A 422 -3.82 14.22 -5.32
CA GLN A 422 -5.10 14.73 -4.82
C GLN A 422 -5.93 13.65 -4.14
N ASN A 423 -6.01 12.45 -4.72
CA ASN A 423 -6.68 11.31 -4.10
C ASN A 423 -5.97 10.84 -2.81
N ALA A 424 -4.64 10.89 -2.76
CA ALA A 424 -3.86 10.55 -1.56
C ALA A 424 -4.12 11.54 -0.43
N VAL A 425 -4.05 12.85 -0.70
CA VAL A 425 -4.37 13.91 0.27
C VAL A 425 -5.79 13.75 0.83
N LEU A 426 -6.78 13.47 -0.04
CA LEU A 426 -8.16 13.23 0.41
C LEU A 426 -8.27 12.03 1.35
N LYS A 427 -7.56 10.93 1.06
CA LYS A 427 -7.53 9.75 1.94
C LYS A 427 -6.81 10.04 3.25
N LEU A 428 -5.68 10.75 3.24
CA LEU A 428 -4.96 11.12 4.47
C LEU A 428 -5.82 12.01 5.37
N ARG A 429 -6.51 13.00 4.79
CA ARG A 429 -7.49 13.83 5.52
C ARG A 429 -8.64 13.01 6.09
N GLU A 430 -9.13 12.02 5.35
CA GLU A 430 -10.16 11.07 5.84
C GLU A 430 -9.64 10.25 7.04
N ILE A 431 -8.42 9.70 6.94
CA ILE A 431 -7.77 8.94 8.03
C ILE A 431 -7.57 9.84 9.26
N HIS A 432 -7.00 11.04 9.07
CA HIS A 432 -6.79 12.00 10.14
C HIS A 432 -8.09 12.35 10.85
N ARG A 433 -9.15 12.63 10.08
CA ARG A 433 -10.50 12.87 10.63
C ARG A 433 -11.02 11.67 11.40
N TYR A 434 -10.84 10.45 10.88
CA TYR A 434 -11.30 9.27 11.59
C TYR A 434 -10.55 9.05 12.90
N LYS A 435 -9.26 9.36 12.93
CA LYS A 435 -8.44 9.24 14.13
C LYS A 435 -8.78 10.29 15.19
N THR A 436 -9.05 11.52 14.78
CA THR A 436 -9.27 12.65 15.70
C THR A 436 -10.73 12.87 16.11
N SER A 437 -11.69 12.26 15.40
CA SER A 437 -13.12 12.53 15.63
C SER A 437 -13.73 11.65 16.74
N PRO A 438 -14.34 12.25 17.79
CA PRO A 438 -15.07 11.50 18.82
C PRO A 438 -16.26 10.68 18.27
N GLU A 439 -16.84 11.10 17.15
CA GLU A 439 -17.94 10.38 16.49
C GLU A 439 -17.48 9.05 15.89
N VAL A 440 -16.20 8.92 15.53
CA VAL A 440 -15.66 7.62 15.09
C VAL A 440 -15.60 6.65 16.25
N LEU A 441 -15.17 7.08 17.43
CA LEU A 441 -15.20 6.23 18.63
C LEU A 441 -16.62 5.79 18.98
N LYS A 442 -17.59 6.69 18.87
CA LYS A 442 -19.02 6.35 19.01
C LYS A 442 -19.42 5.25 18.02
N LYS A 443 -19.07 5.42 16.74
CA LYS A 443 -19.40 4.44 15.71
C LYS A 443 -18.68 3.10 15.94
N LEU A 444 -17.42 3.11 16.34
CA LEU A 444 -16.68 1.89 16.68
C LEU A 444 -17.30 1.19 17.89
N PHE A 445 -17.68 1.94 18.93
CA PHE A 445 -18.31 1.38 20.12
C PHE A 445 -19.57 0.60 19.78
N TYR A 446 -20.49 1.22 19.03
CA TYR A 446 -21.78 0.65 18.61
C TYR A 446 -21.70 -0.21 17.33
N ASN A 447 -20.51 -0.54 16.83
CA ASN A 447 -20.31 -1.25 15.56
C ASN A 447 -21.12 -0.64 14.40
N MET A 448 -21.15 0.69 14.28
CA MET A 448 -21.81 1.42 13.19
C MET A 448 -20.85 1.67 12.03
N PRO A 449 -21.36 1.76 10.77
CA PRO A 449 -20.52 2.06 9.62
C PRO A 449 -19.90 3.47 9.72
N LEU A 450 -18.57 3.54 9.54
CA LEU A 450 -17.81 4.80 9.59
C LEU A 450 -18.18 5.76 8.46
N SER A 451 -18.49 5.24 7.28
CA SER A 451 -18.92 6.03 6.12
C SER A 451 -20.42 6.32 6.15
N HIS A 452 -20.80 7.59 6.04
CA HIS A 452 -22.13 7.96 5.52
C HIS A 452 -22.11 7.80 4.00
N SER A 453 -22.21 6.57 3.50
CA SER A 453 -22.47 6.33 2.09
C SER A 453 -23.94 6.62 1.80
N LYS A 454 -24.32 7.90 1.77
CA LYS A 454 -25.63 8.31 1.27
C LYS A 454 -25.66 8.48 -0.25
N ASN A 455 -24.51 8.56 -0.96
CA ASN A 455 -24.51 8.97 -2.37
C ASN A 455 -23.48 8.30 -3.31
N LYS A 456 -23.12 7.02 -3.12
CA LYS A 456 -22.36 6.29 -4.16
C LYS A 456 -23.04 5.00 -4.58
N LYS A 457 -23.89 5.10 -5.61
CA LYS A 457 -24.18 4.01 -6.56
C LYS A 457 -22.88 3.68 -7.32
N GLY A 458 -21.94 3.04 -6.64
CA GLY A 458 -20.65 2.68 -7.20
C GLY A 458 -20.08 1.52 -6.41
N LYS A 459 -19.93 0.37 -7.06
CA LYS A 459 -19.36 -0.87 -6.56
C LYS A 459 -17.95 -0.65 -6.00
N ARG A 460 -17.81 -0.09 -4.79
CA ARG A 460 -16.58 -0.22 -4.00
C ARG A 460 -16.79 -1.40 -3.06
N LYS A 461 -16.10 -2.51 -3.36
CA LYS A 461 -15.87 -3.64 -2.44
C LYS A 461 -15.08 -3.14 -1.22
N GLY A 462 -15.70 -2.30 -0.39
CA GLY A 462 -15.27 -2.10 0.97
C GLY A 462 -15.51 -3.41 1.73
N THR A 463 -14.59 -3.77 2.60
CA THR A 463 -14.70 -4.97 3.44
C THR A 463 -15.91 -4.83 4.35
N LEU A 464 -17.09 -5.28 3.89
CA LEU A 464 -18.32 -5.28 4.67
C LEU A 464 -18.06 -6.03 5.98
N ASP A 465 -18.46 -5.40 7.08
CA ASP A 465 -18.46 -5.96 8.43
C ASP A 465 -19.19 -7.32 8.45
N LYS A 466 -18.72 -8.28 9.25
CA LYS A 466 -19.28 -9.63 9.32
C LYS A 466 -20.77 -9.59 9.68
N LEU A 467 -21.15 -8.72 10.62
CA LEU A 467 -22.53 -8.50 10.99
C LEU A 467 -23.33 -7.88 9.84
N GLU A 468 -22.77 -6.92 9.10
CA GLU A 468 -23.47 -6.31 7.95
C GLU A 468 -23.73 -7.31 6.83
N LYS A 469 -22.79 -8.23 6.61
CA LYS A 469 -22.98 -9.35 5.68
C LYS A 469 -24.07 -10.29 6.15
N ALA A 470 -24.06 -10.67 7.43
CA ALA A 470 -25.10 -11.50 8.00
C ALA A 470 -26.47 -10.83 7.89
N CYS A 471 -26.60 -9.55 8.28
CA CYS A 471 -27.85 -8.80 8.12
C CYS A 471 -28.33 -8.77 6.66
N ARG A 472 -27.42 -8.73 5.68
CA ARG A 472 -27.78 -8.80 4.25
C ARG A 472 -28.33 -10.17 3.86
N VAL A 473 -27.65 -11.24 4.27
CA VAL A 473 -28.08 -12.62 4.01
C VAL A 473 -29.45 -12.88 4.65
N VAL A 474 -29.63 -12.41 5.89
CA VAL A 474 -30.91 -12.50 6.61
C VAL A 474 -31.99 -11.72 5.88
N ALA A 475 -31.74 -10.45 5.52
CA ALA A 475 -32.71 -9.64 4.81
C ALA A 475 -33.18 -10.28 3.49
N GLN A 476 -32.28 -10.99 2.79
CA GLN A 476 -32.58 -11.70 1.55
C GLN A 476 -33.38 -13.00 1.75
N SER A 477 -33.27 -13.63 2.92
CA SER A 477 -33.79 -14.99 3.15
C SER A 477 -34.95 -15.08 4.15
N ILE A 478 -35.17 -14.03 4.95
CA ILE A 478 -36.19 -14.02 6.01
C ILE A 478 -37.60 -13.72 5.48
N GLU A 479 -37.70 -13.06 4.33
CA GLU A 479 -38.98 -12.71 3.66
C GLU A 479 -40.01 -12.12 4.63
N LYS A 480 -41.19 -12.74 4.77
CA LYS A 480 -42.31 -12.29 5.62
C LYS A 480 -42.04 -12.40 7.12
N GLU A 481 -41.03 -13.16 7.53
CA GLU A 481 -40.72 -13.43 8.94
C GLU A 481 -39.84 -12.35 9.59
N TRP A 482 -39.56 -11.25 8.88
CA TRP A 482 -38.74 -10.16 9.41
C TRP A 482 -39.37 -9.45 10.61
N VAL A 483 -40.71 -9.41 10.70
CA VAL A 483 -41.43 -8.79 11.83
C VAL A 483 -41.29 -9.61 13.12
N PRO A 484 -41.59 -10.93 13.12
CA PRO A 484 -41.26 -11.82 14.25
C PRO A 484 -39.79 -11.76 14.63
N LEU A 485 -38.89 -11.76 13.65
CA LEU A 485 -37.45 -11.61 13.90
C LEU A 485 -37.14 -10.31 14.64
N TYR A 486 -37.67 -9.17 14.19
CA TYR A 486 -37.41 -7.89 14.83
C TYR A 486 -37.90 -7.82 16.28
N ARG A 487 -39.01 -8.48 16.60
CA ARG A 487 -39.53 -8.56 17.98
C ARG A 487 -38.70 -9.47 18.88
N MET A 488 -38.14 -10.55 18.33
CA MET A 488 -37.34 -11.51 19.09
C MET A 488 -35.88 -11.10 19.25
N LEU A 489 -35.40 -10.15 18.45
CA LEU A 489 -34.03 -9.66 18.54
C LEU A 489 -33.78 -9.01 19.90
N PRO A 490 -32.64 -9.27 20.56
CA PRO A 490 -32.31 -8.63 21.82
C PRO A 490 -32.08 -7.13 21.61
N PHE A 491 -32.60 -6.31 22.52
CA PHE A 491 -32.31 -4.88 22.60
C PHE A 491 -31.55 -4.55 23.89
N HIS A 492 -30.65 -3.58 23.81
CA HIS A 492 -29.87 -3.09 24.95
C HIS A 492 -29.70 -1.59 24.74
N PRO A 493 -30.35 -0.74 25.57
CA PRO A 493 -31.30 -1.11 26.63
C PRO A 493 -32.56 -1.85 26.11
N PRO A 494 -33.26 -2.63 26.95
CA PRO A 494 -34.50 -3.30 26.55
C PRO A 494 -35.50 -2.29 26.01
N ARG A 495 -36.13 -2.60 24.87
CA ARG A 495 -37.22 -1.79 24.32
C ARG A 495 -38.56 -2.37 24.77
N GLY A 496 -39.45 -1.51 25.24
CA GLY A 496 -40.84 -1.89 25.50
C GLY A 496 -41.60 -2.21 24.20
N GLU A 497 -42.64 -3.02 24.31
CA GLU A 497 -43.45 -3.53 23.19
C GLU A 497 -44.01 -2.40 22.31
N GLU A 498 -44.42 -1.28 22.92
CA GLU A 498 -44.95 -0.12 22.20
C GLU A 498 -43.91 0.50 21.25
N ASN A 499 -42.65 0.59 21.69
CA ASN A 499 -41.57 1.12 20.85
C ASN A 499 -41.21 0.16 19.71
N LEU A 500 -41.36 -1.15 19.91
CA LEU A 500 -41.18 -2.14 18.85
C LEU A 500 -42.32 -2.05 17.84
N ARG A 501 -43.56 -1.89 18.30
CA ARG A 501 -44.72 -1.69 17.43
C ARG A 501 -44.57 -0.45 16.57
N VAL A 502 -44.23 0.69 17.17
CA VAL A 502 -44.00 1.95 16.43
C VAL A 502 -42.88 1.79 15.40
N ASP A 503 -41.78 1.12 15.74
CA ASP A 503 -40.72 0.85 14.77
C ASP A 503 -41.17 0.01 13.58
N ILE A 504 -41.96 -1.03 13.84
CA ILE A 504 -42.47 -1.94 12.81
C ILE A 504 -43.44 -1.17 11.91
N ASP A 505 -44.38 -0.43 12.49
CA ASP A 505 -45.35 0.39 11.78
C ASP A 505 -44.66 1.48 10.94
N ASP A 506 -43.62 2.14 11.49
CA ASP A 506 -42.76 3.07 10.77
C ASP A 506 -42.08 2.43 9.55
N ILE A 507 -41.53 1.22 9.70
CA ILE A 507 -40.83 0.54 8.62
C ILE A 507 -41.83 0.11 7.53
N ILE A 508 -42.98 -0.43 7.94
CA ILE A 508 -44.04 -0.84 7.02
C ILE A 508 -44.58 0.37 6.25
N THR A 509 -44.87 1.48 6.93
CA THR A 509 -45.44 2.69 6.31
C THR A 509 -44.44 3.40 5.40
N ASN A 510 -43.20 3.59 5.84
CA ASN A 510 -42.18 4.30 5.04
C ASN A 510 -41.65 3.48 3.86
N PHE A 511 -41.70 2.14 3.93
CA PHE A 511 -41.20 1.24 2.88
C PHE A 511 -42.32 0.36 2.30
N MET A 512 -43.57 0.84 2.33
CA MET A 512 -44.75 0.08 1.89
C MET A 512 -44.69 -0.33 0.41
N ARG A 513 -44.09 0.51 -0.43
CA ARG A 513 -43.93 0.29 -1.89
C ARG A 513 -42.70 -0.54 -2.24
N GLU A 514 -41.84 -0.86 -1.29
CA GLU A 514 -40.60 -1.60 -1.52
C GLU A 514 -40.76 -3.09 -1.16
N ASN A 515 -39.90 -3.94 -1.74
CA ASN A 515 -39.92 -5.38 -1.47
C ASN A 515 -39.61 -5.69 0.00
N GLN A 516 -40.09 -6.84 0.47
CA GLN A 516 -39.91 -7.31 1.85
C GLN A 516 -38.42 -7.44 2.25
N GLU A 517 -37.53 -7.74 1.30
CA GLU A 517 -36.08 -7.69 1.53
C GLU A 517 -35.63 -6.32 2.06
N VAL A 518 -36.17 -5.23 1.50
CA VAL A 518 -35.77 -3.89 1.93
C VAL A 518 -36.35 -3.58 3.30
N GLN A 519 -37.59 -3.97 3.58
CA GLN A 519 -38.19 -3.82 4.91
C GLN A 519 -37.38 -4.58 5.98
N ALA A 520 -37.03 -5.84 5.71
CA ALA A 520 -36.18 -6.65 6.58
C ALA A 520 -34.79 -6.03 6.79
N LYS A 521 -34.20 -5.48 5.73
CA LYS A 521 -32.92 -4.76 5.81
C LYS A 521 -33.04 -3.49 6.67
N GLN A 522 -34.11 -2.73 6.54
CA GLN A 522 -34.33 -1.53 7.35
C GLN A 522 -34.59 -1.88 8.81
N ALA A 523 -35.32 -2.97 9.08
CA ALA A 523 -35.48 -3.52 10.42
C ALA A 523 -34.14 -3.91 11.03
N LEU A 524 -33.32 -4.71 10.35
CA LEU A 524 -32.00 -5.09 10.85
C LEU A 524 -31.03 -3.90 11.00
N LEU A 525 -31.14 -2.88 10.14
CA LEU A 525 -30.38 -1.63 10.29
C LEU A 525 -30.87 -0.82 11.49
N ARG A 526 -32.17 -0.76 11.74
CA ARG A 526 -32.75 -0.07 12.90
C ARG A 526 -32.38 -0.81 14.18
N TRP A 527 -32.52 -2.13 14.22
CA TRP A 527 -32.05 -2.98 15.31
C TRP A 527 -30.58 -2.70 15.60
N ARG A 528 -29.70 -2.74 14.60
CA ARG A 528 -28.27 -2.44 14.78
C ARG A 528 -27.98 -1.02 15.29
N ARG A 529 -28.81 -0.03 14.96
CA ARG A 529 -28.65 1.35 15.46
C ARG A 529 -29.14 1.51 16.90
N VAL A 530 -30.21 0.82 17.25
CA VAL A 530 -30.92 0.95 18.53
C VAL A 530 -30.32 0.02 19.58
N HIS A 531 -29.90 -1.18 19.18
CA HIS A 531 -29.25 -2.16 20.02
C HIS A 531 -27.77 -1.83 20.13
N THR A 532 -27.38 -1.26 21.27
CA THR A 532 -26.04 -0.73 21.52
C THR A 532 -24.91 -1.77 21.47
N ARG A 533 -25.25 -3.06 21.53
CA ARG A 533 -24.29 -4.18 21.56
C ARG A 533 -24.55 -5.25 20.51
N ALA A 534 -25.22 -4.91 19.42
CA ALA A 534 -25.57 -5.88 18.39
C ALA A 534 -24.36 -6.69 17.92
N THR A 535 -24.39 -8.00 18.18
CA THR A 535 -23.38 -8.95 17.71
C THR A 535 -23.94 -9.87 16.62
N LEU A 536 -23.03 -10.55 15.92
CA LEU A 536 -23.41 -11.63 15.00
C LEU A 536 -24.08 -12.78 15.75
N GLU A 537 -23.61 -13.08 16.96
CA GLU A 537 -24.11 -14.16 17.80
C GLU A 537 -25.56 -13.93 18.21
N ASP A 538 -25.92 -12.69 18.58
CA ASP A 538 -27.30 -12.32 18.90
C ASP A 538 -28.24 -12.62 17.72
N LEU A 539 -27.82 -12.25 16.51
CA LEU A 539 -28.59 -12.49 15.29
C LEU A 539 -28.70 -13.99 14.98
N THR A 540 -27.60 -14.74 15.09
CA THR A 540 -27.62 -16.20 14.83
C THR A 540 -28.43 -16.96 15.89
N ASN A 541 -28.32 -16.59 17.17
CA ASN A 541 -29.06 -17.21 18.26
C ASN A 541 -30.56 -16.94 18.13
N THR A 542 -30.94 -15.72 17.73
CA THR A 542 -32.35 -15.38 17.46
C THR A 542 -32.91 -16.19 16.29
N LEU A 543 -32.13 -16.34 15.20
CA LEU A 543 -32.54 -17.18 14.05
C LEU A 543 -32.63 -18.67 14.41
N MET A 544 -31.72 -19.18 15.24
CA MET A 544 -31.79 -20.54 15.78
C MET A 544 -33.05 -20.74 16.64
N TYR A 545 -33.39 -19.75 17.47
CA TYR A 545 -34.62 -19.77 18.28
C TYR A 545 -35.88 -19.76 17.42
N MET A 546 -35.87 -19.00 16.31
CA MET A 546 -36.93 -19.01 15.30
C MET A 546 -36.95 -20.27 14.42
N LYS A 547 -36.08 -21.26 14.69
CA LYS A 547 -35.93 -22.50 13.90
C LYS A 547 -35.49 -22.28 12.44
N ARG A 548 -34.93 -21.12 12.09
CA ARG A 548 -34.40 -20.78 10.76
C ARG A 548 -32.93 -21.16 10.60
N ARG A 549 -32.63 -22.45 10.76
CA ARG A 549 -31.26 -23.00 10.60
C ARG A 549 -30.73 -22.84 9.18
N ASP A 550 -31.63 -22.84 8.20
CA ASP A 550 -31.36 -22.60 6.78
C ASP A 550 -30.66 -21.25 6.54
N ILE A 551 -31.05 -20.19 7.26
CA ILE A 551 -30.43 -18.87 7.15
C ILE A 551 -29.07 -18.84 7.85
N VAL A 552 -28.95 -19.51 9.00
CA VAL A 552 -27.70 -19.58 9.78
C VAL A 552 -26.60 -20.27 8.99
N GLU A 553 -26.92 -21.37 8.29
CA GLU A 553 -26.00 -22.05 7.37
C GLU A 553 -25.56 -21.13 6.23
N LYS A 554 -26.49 -20.40 5.59
CA LYS A 554 -26.17 -19.41 4.56
C LYS A 554 -25.27 -18.27 5.07
N ILE A 555 -25.46 -17.82 6.31
CA ILE A 555 -24.57 -16.84 6.95
C ILE A 555 -23.17 -17.45 7.11
N GLY A 556 -23.07 -18.68 7.58
CA GLY A 556 -21.82 -19.43 7.74
C GLY A 556 -21.05 -19.57 6.42
N GLU A 557 -21.73 -19.98 5.35
CA GLU A 557 -21.18 -20.09 4.00
C GLU A 557 -20.66 -18.74 3.48
N GLU A 558 -21.43 -17.67 3.63
CA GLU A 558 -21.08 -16.35 3.10
C GLU A 558 -19.90 -15.71 3.87
N ILE A 559 -19.76 -16.04 5.15
CA ILE A 559 -18.58 -15.66 5.96
C ILE A 559 -17.38 -16.54 5.59
N ALA A 560 -17.58 -17.83 5.31
CA ALA A 560 -16.54 -18.80 4.97
C ALA A 560 -15.98 -18.67 3.54
N LYS A 561 -16.78 -18.25 2.54
CA LYS A 561 -16.35 -18.04 1.13
C LYS A 561 -15.14 -17.10 0.98
N LYS A 562 -14.85 -16.27 1.98
CA LYS A 562 -13.66 -15.41 2.00
C LYS A 562 -12.37 -16.14 2.41
N LYS A 563 -12.47 -17.27 3.12
CA LYS A 563 -11.31 -18.12 3.46
C LYS A 563 -10.83 -18.93 2.25
N SER A 564 -11.75 -19.50 1.46
CA SER A 564 -11.41 -20.32 0.27
C SER A 564 -10.86 -19.52 -0.91
N SER A 565 -11.38 -18.31 -1.14
CA SER A 565 -10.89 -17.43 -2.21
C SER A 565 -9.51 -16.78 -1.93
N GLN A 566 -8.96 -16.96 -0.72
CA GLN A 566 -7.56 -16.66 -0.40
C GLN A 566 -6.63 -17.88 -0.52
N SER A 567 -7.13 -19.11 -0.39
CA SER A 567 -6.35 -20.33 -0.56
C SER A 567 -6.20 -20.75 -2.03
N GLU A 568 -7.20 -20.51 -2.88
CA GLU A 568 -7.13 -20.87 -4.31
C GLU A 568 -6.22 -19.95 -5.16
N LYS A 569 -5.84 -18.76 -4.66
CA LYS A 569 -4.85 -17.90 -5.33
C LYS A 569 -3.40 -18.24 -4.99
N LYS A 570 -3.15 -19.26 -4.17
CA LYS A 570 -1.79 -19.72 -3.81
C LYS A 570 -1.27 -20.89 -4.63
N GLN A 571 -2.03 -21.41 -5.59
CA GLN A 571 -1.56 -22.47 -6.49
C GLN A 571 -1.86 -22.15 -7.95
N SER A 572 -0.86 -21.61 -8.64
CA SER A 572 -0.72 -21.70 -10.10
C SER A 572 0.78 -21.77 -10.43
N PRO A 573 1.17 -22.41 -11.55
CA PRO A 573 2.26 -23.38 -11.61
C PRO A 573 3.65 -22.76 -11.79
N GLN A 574 4.66 -23.54 -11.39
CA GLN A 574 6.09 -23.28 -11.59
C GLN A 574 6.37 -22.82 -13.02
N ARG A 575 6.86 -21.58 -13.16
CA ARG A 575 7.51 -21.09 -14.37
C ARG A 575 9.00 -20.97 -14.08
N SER A 576 9.77 -21.91 -14.65
CA SER A 576 11.22 -21.94 -14.63
C SER A 576 11.80 -20.64 -15.20
N VAL A 577 12.49 -19.86 -14.38
CA VAL A 577 13.31 -18.73 -14.86
C VAL A 577 14.75 -19.21 -14.89
N ARG A 578 15.30 -19.29 -16.11
CA ARG A 578 16.73 -19.45 -16.38
C ARG A 578 17.49 -18.29 -15.75
N VAL A 579 18.44 -18.60 -14.87
CA VAL A 579 19.42 -17.66 -14.34
C VAL A 579 20.60 -17.62 -15.31
N THR A 580 20.78 -16.49 -15.99
CA THR A 580 22.00 -16.21 -16.76
C THR A 580 23.08 -15.71 -15.80
N LYS A 581 24.21 -16.43 -15.75
CA LYS A 581 25.48 -16.01 -15.13
C LYS A 581 26.06 -14.79 -15.85
N LEU A 582 26.76 -13.92 -15.11
CA LEU A 582 28.05 -13.26 -15.44
C LEU A 582 28.52 -12.45 -14.20
N ALA A 583 29.57 -12.93 -13.51
CA ALA A 583 30.95 -12.37 -13.44
C ALA A 583 31.12 -11.26 -12.37
N VAL A 584 31.57 -11.58 -11.14
CA VAL A 584 32.96 -11.67 -10.64
C VAL A 584 33.71 -10.33 -10.60
N GLY A 585 33.93 -9.82 -9.39
CA GLY A 585 34.91 -8.78 -9.02
C GLY A 585 35.30 -8.96 -7.55
N HIS A 586 36.60 -9.11 -7.29
CA HIS A 586 37.24 -9.63 -6.07
C HIS A 586 37.05 -8.86 -4.75
N PRO A 587 37.25 -9.55 -3.58
CA PRO A 587 37.36 -8.94 -2.26
C PRO A 587 38.81 -8.51 -1.94
N MET A 588 39.01 -7.28 -1.48
CA MET A 588 40.28 -6.83 -0.90
C MET A 588 40.40 -7.24 0.56
N LYS A 589 41.48 -7.96 0.86
CA LYS A 589 41.96 -8.35 2.20
C LYS A 589 42.52 -7.13 2.93
N LEU A 590 42.06 -6.87 4.15
CA LEU A 590 42.79 -6.05 5.13
C LEU A 590 43.71 -6.94 5.93
N LYS A 591 45.03 -6.78 5.72
CA LYS A 591 46.09 -7.32 6.57
C LYS A 591 46.47 -6.27 7.61
N LEU A 592 46.48 -6.72 8.86
CA LEU A 592 47.25 -6.12 9.97
C LEU A 592 48.74 -6.06 9.60
N ALA A 593 49.38 -4.92 9.88
CA ALA A 593 50.81 -4.85 10.10
C ALA A 593 51.10 -3.78 11.16
N SER A 594 51.69 -4.23 12.25
CA SER A 594 52.42 -3.46 13.24
C SER A 594 53.64 -2.79 12.62
N THR A 595 53.95 -1.57 13.02
CA THR A 595 55.31 -1.04 13.01
C THR A 595 55.51 -0.21 14.26
N ALA A 596 56.40 -0.72 15.13
CA ALA A 596 57.12 0.07 16.11
C ALA A 596 58.32 0.71 15.43
N ALA A 597 58.64 1.96 15.77
CA ALA A 597 60.01 2.45 15.97
C ALA A 597 60.02 3.94 16.38
N ILE A 598 60.60 4.18 17.57
CA ILE A 598 61.63 5.21 17.85
C ILE A 598 61.24 6.68 17.59
N HIS A 599 60.83 7.39 18.63
CA HIS A 599 61.68 8.35 19.36
C HIS A 599 61.11 8.68 20.73
#